data_AF-A2SN59-F1
#
_entry.id   AF-A2SN59-F1
#
_cell.length_a   1.000
_cell.length_b   1.000
_cell.length_c   1.000
_cell.angle_alpha   90.00
_cell.angle_beta   90.00
_cell.angle_gamma   90.00
#
_symmetry.space_group_name_H-M   'P 1'
#
loop_
_entity.id
_entity.type
_entity.pdbx_description
1 polymer ?
#
loop_
_entity_poly.entity_id
_entity_poly.type
_entity_poly.pdbx_seq_one_letter_code
_entity_poly.pdbx_strand_id
1 'polypeptide(L)'
;MFSITPMPNGNLQVCADNAARAWIKEEQQLGRGSDDILHGGTEHYWTNGSFEPFDAGQANPFVGLTSAPCIAEHMTVRDDGEREIDGRLWWYPNYAITDPMEVLKRTGSVEFQAA
;
A
#
# COMPACT_ATOMS: atom_id res chain seq x y z
N MET A 1 -1.56 14.47 5.35
CA MET A 1 -2.18 13.88 4.15
C MET A 1 -1.22 12.92 3.46
N PHE A 2 -1.77 11.78 3.03
CA PHE A 2 -1.11 10.87 2.11
C PHE A 2 -1.37 11.30 0.67
N SER A 3 -0.38 11.15 -0.20
CA SER A 3 -0.59 11.27 -1.64
C SER A 3 0.05 10.11 -2.39
N ILE A 4 -0.63 9.65 -3.43
CA ILE A 4 -0.16 8.61 -4.34
C ILE A 4 0.07 9.24 -5.71
N THR A 5 1.22 8.95 -6.33
CA THR A 5 1.59 9.53 -7.63
C THR A 5 2.30 8.48 -8.49
N PRO A 6 1.75 8.12 -9.66
CA PRO A 6 2.47 7.34 -10.66
C PRO A 6 3.67 8.12 -11.19
N MET A 7 4.82 7.46 -11.25
CA MET A 7 6.09 8.05 -11.67
C MET A 7 6.37 7.75 -13.15
N PRO A 8 7.20 8.55 -13.86
CA PRO A 8 7.51 8.33 -15.28
C PRO A 8 8.17 6.98 -15.59
N ASN A 9 8.82 6.36 -14.60
CA ASN A 9 9.43 5.02 -14.70
C ASN A 9 8.42 3.88 -14.51
N GLY A 10 7.13 4.19 -14.33
CA GLY A 10 6.09 3.21 -14.08
C GLY A 10 5.88 2.86 -12.61
N ASN A 11 6.78 3.26 -11.71
CA ASN A 11 6.65 3.00 -10.27
C ASN A 11 5.59 3.90 -9.62
N LEU A 12 5.23 3.57 -8.39
CA LEU A 12 4.25 4.33 -7.62
C LEU A 12 4.93 4.96 -6.41
N GLN A 13 4.85 6.28 -6.29
CA GLN A 13 5.31 6.98 -5.12
C GLN A 13 4.16 7.23 -4.16
N VAL A 14 4.34 6.83 -2.89
CA VAL A 14 3.47 7.19 -1.78
C VAL A 14 4.20 8.20 -0.91
N CYS A 15 3.58 9.34 -0.66
CA CYS A 15 4.12 10.43 0.15
C CYS A 15 3.25 10.70 1.36
N ALA A 16 3.87 11.17 2.45
CA ALA A 16 3.21 11.57 3.67
C ALA A 16 3.77 12.92 4.14
N ASP A 17 2.91 13.93 4.26
CA ASP A 17 3.28 15.20 4.89
C ASP A 17 3.52 15.03 6.41
N ASN A 18 3.91 16.11 7.08
CA ASN A 18 4.20 16.06 8.52
C ASN A 18 3.01 15.62 9.38
N ALA A 19 1.77 15.95 8.99
CA ALA A 19 0.58 15.53 9.73
C ALA A 19 0.32 14.04 9.56
N ALA A 20 0.43 13.51 8.33
CA ALA A 20 0.34 12.07 8.08
C ALA A 20 1.45 11.30 8.79
N ARG A 21 2.68 11.82 8.81
CA ARG A 21 3.80 11.19 9.52
C ARG A 21 3.59 11.14 11.04
N ALA A 22 2.99 12.19 11.62
CA ALA A 22 2.59 12.19 13.03
C ALA A 22 1.51 11.15 13.30
N TRP A 23 0.50 11.08 12.43
CA TRP A 23 -0.56 10.08 12.52
C TRP A 23 -0.03 8.63 12.41
N ILE A 24 0.88 8.33 11.47
CA ILE A 24 1.53 7.00 11.37
C ILE A 24 2.17 6.62 12.71
N LYS A 25 2.88 7.56 13.34
CA LYS A 25 3.52 7.33 14.64
C LYS A 25 2.49 7.00 15.73
N GLU A 26 1.36 7.72 15.76
CA GLU A 26 0.28 7.48 16.72
C GLU A 26 -0.37 6.10 16.53
N GLU A 27 -0.70 5.72 15.30
CA GLU A 27 -1.29 4.41 15.02
C GLU A 27 -0.35 3.24 15.38
N GLN A 28 0.95 3.40 15.14
CA GLN A 28 1.94 2.43 15.58
C GLN A 28 2.03 2.32 17.10
N GLN A 29 1.87 3.43 17.84
CA GLN A 29 1.80 3.42 19.30
C GLN A 29 0.53 2.73 19.82
N LEU A 30 -0.54 2.72 19.02
CA LEU A 30 -1.76 1.96 19.28
C LEU A 30 -1.64 0.48 18.87
N GLY A 31 -0.53 0.08 18.27
CA GLY A 31 -0.24 -1.30 17.87
C GLY A 31 -0.83 -1.71 16.52
N ARG A 32 -1.24 -0.77 15.67
CA ARG A 32 -1.71 -1.09 14.32
C ARG A 32 -0.59 -1.59 13.43
N GLY A 33 -0.91 -2.57 12.59
CA GLY A 33 0.01 -3.10 11.59
C GLY A 33 0.21 -2.12 10.42
N SER A 34 1.29 -2.30 9.69
CA SER A 34 1.65 -1.42 8.57
C SER A 34 0.63 -1.47 7.43
N ASP A 35 0.00 -2.62 7.21
CA ASP A 35 -1.07 -2.78 6.22
C ASP A 35 -2.33 -2.00 6.63
N ASP A 36 -2.72 -2.04 7.91
CA ASP A 36 -3.86 -1.27 8.42
C ASP A 36 -3.62 0.24 8.28
N ILE A 37 -2.39 0.68 8.57
CA ILE A 37 -1.99 2.08 8.46
C ILE A 37 -1.97 2.52 7.00
N LEU A 38 -1.48 1.68 6.08
CA LEU A 38 -1.51 1.96 4.66
C LEU A 38 -2.95 2.05 4.16
N HIS A 39 -3.80 1.06 4.47
CA HIS A 39 -5.23 1.06 4.12
C HIS A 39 -5.96 2.30 4.62
N GLY A 40 -5.78 2.68 5.89
CA GLY A 40 -6.42 3.86 6.47
C GLY A 40 -5.85 5.16 5.92
N GLY A 41 -4.54 5.23 5.71
CA GLY A 41 -3.87 6.42 5.16
C GLY A 41 -4.26 6.73 3.72
N THR A 42 -4.58 5.70 2.94
CA THR A 42 -4.96 5.81 1.52
C THR A 42 -6.45 5.58 1.28
N GLU A 43 -7.29 5.66 2.32
CA GLU A 43 -8.75 5.40 2.25
C GLU A 43 -9.46 6.16 1.14
N HIS A 44 -9.16 7.45 1.00
CA HIS A 44 -9.79 8.30 0.00
C HIS A 44 -9.45 7.91 -1.45
N TYR A 45 -8.42 7.09 -1.68
CA TYR A 45 -8.13 6.58 -3.02
C TYR A 45 -9.02 5.36 -3.33
N TRP A 46 -8.97 4.33 -2.48
CA TRP A 46 -9.60 3.05 -2.79
C TRP A 46 -11.12 3.09 -2.63
N THR A 47 -11.63 3.89 -1.70
CA THR A 47 -13.08 4.16 -1.60
C THR A 47 -13.66 4.88 -2.83
N ASN A 48 -12.79 5.50 -3.65
CA ASN A 48 -13.15 6.13 -4.91
C ASN A 48 -12.70 5.31 -6.14
N GLY A 49 -12.38 4.02 -5.95
CA GLY A 49 -12.08 3.07 -7.03
C GLY A 49 -10.66 3.22 -7.62
N SER A 50 -9.69 3.68 -6.83
CA SER A 50 -8.29 3.81 -7.30
C SER A 50 -7.27 3.41 -6.24
N PHE A 51 -6.12 2.87 -6.65
CA PHE A 51 -4.97 2.61 -5.78
C PHE A 51 -5.32 1.83 -4.49
N GLU A 52 -5.82 0.61 -4.67
CA GLU A 52 -6.23 -0.27 -3.59
C GLU A 52 -5.03 -0.98 -2.96
N PRO A 53 -4.66 -0.69 -1.70
CA PRO A 53 -3.64 -1.45 -1.02
C PRO A 53 -4.14 -2.85 -0.68
N PHE A 54 -3.23 -3.82 -0.66
CA PHE A 54 -3.51 -5.18 -0.22
C PHE A 54 -2.20 -5.88 0.17
N ASP A 55 -2.32 -6.95 0.96
CA ASP A 55 -1.23 -7.89 1.18
C ASP A 55 -1.21 -8.92 0.03
N ALA A 56 -0.07 -9.09 -0.65
CA ALA A 56 0.13 -10.10 -1.68
C ALA A 56 -0.32 -11.52 -1.26
N GLY A 57 -0.18 -11.89 0.00
CA GLY A 57 -0.63 -13.15 0.58
C GLY A 57 -2.15 -13.32 0.65
N GLN A 58 -2.90 -12.26 0.37
CA GLN A 58 -4.37 -12.24 0.34
C GLN A 58 -4.95 -12.22 -1.08
N ALA A 59 -4.12 -12.17 -2.13
CA ALA A 59 -4.57 -12.07 -3.52
C ALA A 59 -3.89 -13.10 -4.44
N ASN A 60 -4.64 -13.57 -5.44
CA ASN A 60 -4.14 -14.50 -6.46
C ASN A 60 -3.06 -13.80 -7.32
N PRO A 61 -1.92 -14.44 -7.68
CA PRO A 61 -1.51 -15.84 -7.43
C PRO A 61 -0.64 -16.07 -6.19
N PHE A 62 -0.46 -15.06 -5.34
CA PHE A 62 0.49 -15.13 -4.23
C PHE A 62 -0.13 -15.50 -2.89
N VAL A 63 -1.39 -15.96 -2.89
CA VAL A 63 -2.13 -16.33 -1.68
C VAL A 63 -1.29 -17.28 -0.80
N GLY A 64 -0.95 -16.82 0.41
CA GLY A 64 -0.16 -17.58 1.38
C GLY A 64 1.33 -17.78 1.05
N LEU A 65 1.87 -17.17 -0.01
CA LEU A 65 3.28 -17.32 -0.40
C LEU A 65 4.18 -16.21 0.15
N THR A 66 3.66 -15.00 0.31
CA THR A 66 4.40 -13.83 0.79
C THR A 66 3.45 -12.85 1.48
N SER A 67 3.99 -11.96 2.31
CA SER A 67 3.26 -10.86 2.95
C SER A 67 3.74 -9.50 2.47
N ALA A 68 3.98 -9.38 1.16
CA ALA A 68 4.50 -8.14 0.58
C ALA A 68 3.39 -7.09 0.47
N PRO A 69 3.58 -5.87 1.00
CA PRO A 69 2.65 -4.78 0.79
C PRO A 69 2.57 -4.42 -0.70
N CYS A 70 1.36 -4.43 -1.23
CA CYS A 70 1.07 -4.14 -2.63
C CYS A 70 0.01 -3.05 -2.75
N ILE A 71 -0.02 -2.40 -3.92
CA ILE A 71 -1.06 -1.45 -4.32
C ILE A 71 -1.49 -1.83 -5.74
N ALA A 72 -2.77 -2.04 -5.96
CA ALA A 72 -3.36 -2.26 -7.28
C ALA A 72 -4.00 -0.96 -7.79
N GLU A 73 -3.96 -0.70 -9.09
CA GLU A 73 -4.65 0.44 -9.69
C GLU A 73 -6.16 0.38 -9.43
N HIS A 74 -6.73 -0.82 -9.57
CA HIS A 74 -8.08 -1.19 -9.18
C HIS A 74 -8.11 -2.67 -8.78
N MET A 75 -8.97 -3.04 -7.84
CA MET A 75 -9.18 -4.44 -7.47
C MET A 75 -10.68 -4.74 -7.40
N THR A 76 -11.11 -5.79 -8.07
CA THR A 76 -12.48 -6.29 -8.03
C THR A 76 -12.55 -7.50 -7.13
N VAL A 77 -13.54 -7.52 -6.23
CA VAL A 77 -13.88 -8.73 -5.46
C VAL A 77 -15.03 -9.42 -6.16
N ARG A 78 -14.78 -10.63 -6.65
CA ARG A 78 -15.78 -11.50 -7.29
C ARG A 78 -16.72 -12.10 -6.24
N ASP A 79 -17.85 -12.63 -6.69
CA ASP A 79 -18.89 -13.22 -5.82
C ASP A 79 -18.39 -14.43 -5.01
N ASP A 80 -17.33 -15.10 -5.46
CA ASP A 80 -16.65 -16.19 -4.75
C ASP A 80 -15.59 -15.73 -3.74
N GLY A 81 -15.41 -14.41 -3.61
CA GLY A 81 -14.41 -13.80 -2.75
C GLY A 81 -13.02 -13.70 -3.38
N GLU A 82 -12.84 -14.13 -4.63
CA GLU A 82 -11.59 -13.95 -5.35
C GLU A 82 -11.34 -12.46 -5.62
N ARG A 83 -10.11 -12.02 -5.36
CA ARG A 83 -9.63 -10.67 -5.67
C ARG A 83 -8.92 -10.70 -7.01
N GLU A 84 -9.41 -9.92 -7.96
CA GLU A 84 -8.84 -9.74 -9.29
C GLU A 84 -8.29 -8.31 -9.42
N ILE A 85 -7.06 -8.19 -9.92
CA ILE A 85 -6.41 -6.90 -10.14
C ILE A 85 -6.77 -6.41 -11.55
N ASP A 86 -7.36 -5.22 -11.63
CA ASP A 86 -7.65 -4.53 -12.89
C ASP A 86 -6.64 -3.41 -13.10
N GLY A 87 -5.79 -3.54 -14.13
CA GLY A 87 -4.76 -2.53 -14.44
C GLY A 87 -3.41 -2.85 -13.83
N ARG A 88 -2.71 -1.83 -13.33
CA ARG A 88 -1.33 -1.97 -12.85
C ARG A 88 -1.26 -2.47 -11.41
N LEU A 89 -0.17 -3.16 -11.10
CA LEU A 89 0.19 -3.63 -9.77
C LEU A 89 1.55 -3.05 -9.39
N TRP A 90 1.66 -2.59 -8.14
CA TRP A 90 2.91 -2.19 -7.53
C TRP A 90 3.16 -2.94 -6.22
N TRP A 91 4.40 -3.31 -5.97
CA TRP A 91 4.80 -4.03 -4.75
C TRP A 91 5.99 -3.34 -4.08
N TYR A 92 6.11 -3.46 -2.76
CA TYR A 92 7.23 -2.87 -2.03
C TYR A 92 8.45 -3.81 -2.03
N PRO A 93 9.57 -3.47 -2.70
CA PRO A 93 10.64 -4.43 -2.95
C PRO A 93 11.41 -4.89 -1.71
N ASN A 94 11.51 -4.02 -0.72
CA ASN A 94 12.32 -4.25 0.47
C ASN A 94 11.50 -4.75 1.66
N TYR A 95 10.30 -5.29 1.45
CA TYR A 95 9.37 -5.69 2.52
C TYR A 95 9.97 -6.70 3.53
N ALA A 96 10.91 -7.54 3.09
CA ALA A 96 11.61 -8.49 3.96
C ALA A 96 12.71 -7.87 4.83
N ILE A 97 13.11 -6.62 4.56
CA ILE A 97 14.24 -5.94 5.22
C ILE A 97 13.75 -4.70 5.99
N THR A 98 12.78 -3.99 5.42
CA THR A 98 12.26 -2.74 5.96
C THR A 98 10.75 -2.69 5.85
N ASP A 99 10.13 -1.98 6.79
CA ASP A 99 8.70 -1.67 6.75
C ASP A 99 8.45 -0.38 5.94
N PRO A 100 7.58 -0.40 4.91
CA PRO A 100 7.28 0.81 4.13
C PRO A 100 6.70 1.94 4.97
N MET A 101 5.94 1.65 6.04
CA MET A 101 5.40 2.70 6.93
C MET A 101 6.48 3.32 7.80
N GLU A 102 7.50 2.57 8.21
CA GLU A 102 8.69 3.12 8.87
C GLU A 102 9.49 4.02 7.92
N VAL A 103 9.66 3.61 6.66
CA VAL A 103 10.34 4.42 5.64
C VAL A 103 9.57 5.70 5.35
N LEU A 104 8.25 5.60 5.18
CA LEU A 104 7.36 6.73 4.93
C LEU A 104 7.32 7.69 6.12
N LYS A 105 7.20 7.20 7.35
CA LYS A 105 7.30 8.00 8.59
C LYS A 105 8.66 8.70 8.70
N ARG A 106 9.77 8.04 8.34
CA ARG A 106 11.11 8.63 8.48
C ARG A 106 11.42 9.66 7.40
N THR A 107 11.11 9.35 6.15
CA THR A 107 11.61 10.10 4.98
C THR A 107 10.54 10.95 4.29
N GLY A 108 9.25 10.70 4.58
CA GLY A 108 8.12 11.37 3.94
C GLY A 108 7.72 10.79 2.59
N SER A 109 8.46 9.80 2.05
CA SER A 109 8.09 9.12 0.81
C SER A 109 8.57 7.68 0.77
N VAL A 110 7.87 6.82 0.03
CA VAL A 110 8.28 5.44 -0.25
C VAL A 110 7.85 5.09 -1.68
N GLU A 111 8.67 4.28 -2.36
CA GLU A 111 8.43 3.86 -3.74
C GLU A 111 8.06 2.38 -3.78
N PHE A 112 6.96 2.08 -4.48
CA PHE A 112 6.55 0.74 -4.85
C PHE A 112 6.91 0.50 -6.32
N GLN A 113 7.48 -0.66 -6.61
CA GLN A 113 7.92 -1.04 -7.94
C GLN A 113 6.77 -1.62 -8.75
N ALA A 114 6.67 -1.26 -10.03
CA ALA A 114 5.74 -1.93 -10.93
C ALA A 114 6.07 -3.43 -11.04
N ALA A 115 5.04 -4.26 -10.98
CA ALA A 115 5.13 -5.71 -11.17
C ALA A 115 5.19 -6.10 -12.67
#